data_AF-A0A936Y2S9-F1
#
_entry.id   AF-A0A936Y2S9-F1
#
_cell.length_a   1.000
_cell.length_b   1.000
_cell.length_c   1.000
_cell.angle_alpha   90.00
_cell.angle_beta   90.00
_cell.angle_gamma   90.00
#
_symmetry.space_group_name_H-M   'P 1'
#
loop_
_entity.id
_entity.type
_entity.pdbx_description
1 polymer ?
#
loop_
_entity_poly.entity_id
_entity_poly.type
_entity_poly.pdbx_seq_one_letter_code
_entity_poly.pdbx_strand_id
1 'polypeptide(L)'
;MVDCNSFYAACERVFKPSLHGKPVVVLSNNDGCIVSEPMKPKPLGIKMAGPYFEVKDILSKNLVHVFSSNYHLYGDMSWRVMETLRKLSPHVEVYSVDESF
;
A
#
# COMPACT_ATOMS: atom_id res chain seq x y z
N MET A 1 16.30 -10.76 -3.21
CA MET A 1 15.29 -9.73 -3.57
C MET A 1 13.92 -10.12 -3.07
N VAL A 2 13.38 -9.32 -2.15
CA VAL A 2 12.05 -9.42 -1.54
C VAL A 2 11.33 -8.11 -1.83
N ASP A 3 10.04 -8.18 -2.16
CA ASP A 3 9.16 -7.05 -2.46
C ASP A 3 7.77 -7.33 -1.86
N CYS A 4 7.22 -6.38 -1.10
CA CYS A 4 5.91 -6.52 -0.47
C CYS A 4 4.77 -6.02 -1.38
N ASN A 5 3.90 -6.94 -1.80
CA ASN A 5 2.74 -6.64 -2.63
C ASN A 5 1.83 -5.52 -2.06
N SER A 6 1.64 -4.45 -2.83
CA SER A 6 0.73 -3.33 -2.51
C SER A 6 0.95 -2.82 -1.07
N PHE A 7 2.20 -2.58 -0.69
CA PHE A 7 2.64 -2.43 0.70
C PHE A 7 1.78 -1.49 1.56
N TYR A 8 1.49 -0.27 1.11
CA TYR A 8 0.67 0.66 1.89
C TYR A 8 -0.77 0.17 2.08
N ALA A 9 -1.41 -0.36 1.02
CA ALA A 9 -2.74 -0.95 1.14
C ALA A 9 -2.73 -2.21 2.04
N ALA A 10 -1.65 -2.98 2.04
CA ALA A 10 -1.47 -4.13 2.94
C ALA A 10 -1.33 -3.68 4.40
N CYS A 11 -0.57 -2.61 4.68
CA CYS A 11 -0.43 -2.02 6.01
C CYS A 11 -1.78 -1.53 6.55
N GLU A 12 -2.61 -0.89 5.73
CA GLU A 12 -3.95 -0.47 6.15
C GLU A 12 -4.87 -1.65 6.48
N ARG A 13 -4.69 -2.79 5.80
CA ARG A 13 -5.50 -4.00 6.01
C ARG A 13 -5.10 -4.82 7.23
N VAL A 14 -3.81 -4.86 7.57
CA VAL A 14 -3.28 -5.81 8.57
C VAL A 14 -3.95 -5.69 9.95
N PHE A 15 -4.38 -4.47 10.32
CA PHE A 15 -5.07 -4.19 11.57
C PHE A 15 -6.59 -3.98 11.43
N LYS A 16 -7.15 -4.19 10.24
CA LYS A 16 -8.57 -3.93 9.93
C LYS A 16 -9.19 -5.16 9.25
N PRO A 17 -9.65 -6.16 10.03
CA PRO A 17 -10.25 -7.39 9.49
C PRO A 17 -11.43 -7.13 8.54
N SER A 18 -12.17 -6.03 8.76
CA SER A 18 -13.29 -5.61 7.90
C SER A 18 -12.88 -5.23 6.47
N LEU A 19 -11.59 -5.05 6.20
CA LEU A 19 -11.02 -4.77 4.87
C LEU A 19 -10.49 -6.03 4.17
N HIS A 20 -10.62 -7.22 4.78
CA HIS A 20 -10.20 -8.46 4.12
C HIS A 20 -11.02 -8.71 2.85
N GLY A 21 -10.31 -8.93 1.74
CA GLY A 21 -10.92 -9.14 0.42
C GLY A 21 -11.53 -7.89 -0.22
N LYS A 22 -11.44 -6.71 0.43
CA LYS A 22 -11.98 -5.46 -0.10
C LYS A 22 -10.91 -4.65 -0.84
N PRO A 23 -11.26 -3.92 -1.91
CA PRO A 23 -10.33 -3.05 -2.60
C PRO A 23 -9.95 -1.86 -1.72
N VAL A 24 -8.65 -1.62 -1.58
CA VAL A 24 -8.06 -0.52 -0.79
C VAL A 24 -7.11 0.27 -1.68
N VAL A 25 -7.21 1.60 -1.62
CA VAL A 25 -6.30 2.56 -2.23
C VAL A 25 -5.74 3.46 -1.14
N VAL A 26 -4.45 3.81 -1.26
CA VAL A 26 -3.81 4.80 -0.41
C VAL A 26 -3.42 6.01 -1.25
N LEU A 27 -3.66 7.21 -0.71
CA LEU A 27 -3.34 8.49 -1.33
C LEU A 27 -2.04 9.07 -0.77
N SER A 28 -1.38 9.94 -1.54
CA SER A 28 -0.19 10.68 -1.13
C SER A 28 -0.48 11.64 0.04
N ASN A 29 0.57 12.31 0.53
CA ASN A 29 0.38 13.50 1.36
C ASN A 29 -0.57 14.49 0.67
N ASN A 30 -1.45 15.09 1.47
CA ASN A 30 -2.50 16.00 1.01
C ASN A 30 -3.52 15.39 0.02
N ASP A 31 -3.62 14.06 -0.05
CA ASP A 31 -4.64 13.32 -0.82
C ASP A 31 -4.66 13.64 -2.34
N GLY A 32 -3.52 14.08 -2.89
CA GLY A 32 -3.43 14.53 -4.27
C GLY A 32 -3.40 13.38 -5.30
N CYS A 33 -2.59 12.36 -5.05
CA CYS A 33 -2.35 11.26 -5.99
C CYS A 33 -2.51 9.89 -5.33
N ILE A 34 -2.78 8.87 -6.15
CA ILE A 34 -2.81 7.47 -5.70
C ILE A 34 -1.39 6.93 -5.62
N VAL A 35 -1.01 6.39 -4.47
CA VAL A 35 0.33 5.83 -4.19
C VAL A 35 0.34 4.34 -3.91
N SER A 36 -0.83 3.72 -3.77
CA SER A 36 -0.97 2.26 -3.70
C SER A 36 -2.30 1.83 -4.28
N GLU A 37 -2.26 0.83 -5.15
CA GLU A 37 -3.43 0.28 -5.84
C GLU A 37 -3.94 -1.01 -5.19
N PRO A 38 -5.21 -1.37 -5.39
CA PRO A 38 -5.80 -2.60 -4.88
C PRO A 38 -5.33 -3.82 -5.69
N MET A 39 -4.94 -4.89 -4.98
CA MET A 39 -4.40 -6.11 -5.58
C MET A 39 -5.40 -6.89 -6.46
N LYS A 40 -6.71 -6.86 -6.16
CA LYS A 40 -7.79 -7.55 -6.92
C LYS A 40 -9.19 -6.96 -6.67
N PRO A 41 -10.17 -7.11 -7.60
CA PRO A 41 -10.04 -7.49 -9.00
C PRO A 41 -10.33 -6.30 -9.96
N LYS A 42 -9.45 -6.16 -10.95
CA LYS A 42 -9.50 -5.30 -12.16
C LYS A 42 -9.07 -3.83 -12.00
N PRO A 43 -8.19 -3.37 -12.91
CA PRO A 43 -7.82 -1.96 -13.00
C PRO A 43 -9.05 -1.19 -13.44
N LEU A 44 -9.63 -0.40 -12.54
CA LEU A 44 -10.74 0.52 -12.84
C LEU A 44 -10.28 1.73 -13.70
N GLY A 45 -9.24 1.55 -14.50
CA GLY A 45 -8.48 2.63 -15.12
C GLY A 45 -7.69 3.49 -14.12
N ILE A 46 -7.56 3.02 -12.87
CA ILE A 46 -6.72 3.66 -11.86
C ILE A 46 -5.28 3.53 -12.33
N LYS A 47 -4.59 4.66 -12.41
CA LYS A 47 -3.17 4.74 -12.70
C LYS A 47 -2.41 5.04 -11.43
N MET A 48 -1.32 4.31 -11.20
CA MET A 48 -0.36 4.63 -10.15
C MET A 48 0.17 6.04 -10.37
N ALA A 49 0.31 6.80 -9.27
CA ALA A 49 0.66 8.22 -9.27
C ALA A 49 -0.34 9.14 -10.01
N GLY A 50 -1.50 8.62 -10.44
CA GLY A 50 -2.57 9.42 -11.04
C GLY A 50 -3.28 10.32 -10.02
N PRO A 51 -3.82 11.48 -10.44
CA PRO A 51 -4.55 12.38 -9.56
C PRO A 51 -5.82 11.72 -9.02
N TYR A 52 -6.03 11.80 -7.70
CA TYR A 52 -7.20 11.18 -7.05
C TYR A 52 -8.52 11.76 -7.55
N PHE A 53 -8.58 13.08 -7.78
CA PHE A 53 -9.83 13.76 -8.16
C PHE A 53 -10.41 13.25 -9.48
N GLU A 54 -9.58 12.77 -10.42
CA GLU A 54 -10.02 12.24 -11.72
C GLU A 54 -10.75 10.91 -11.59
N VAL A 55 -10.42 10.12 -10.56
CA VAL A 55 -10.93 8.75 -10.38
C VAL A 55 -11.81 8.60 -9.14
N LYS A 56 -12.02 9.68 -8.37
CA LYS A 56 -12.80 9.69 -7.12
C LYS A 56 -14.20 9.08 -7.29
N ASP A 57 -14.91 9.44 -8.35
CA ASP A 57 -16.26 8.93 -8.61
C ASP A 57 -16.26 7.44 -8.96
N ILE A 58 -15.22 6.99 -9.68
CA ILE A 58 -15.04 5.58 -10.04
C ILE A 58 -14.77 4.76 -8.76
N LEU A 59 -13.89 5.25 -7.89
CA LEU A 59 -13.57 4.61 -6.61
C LEU A 59 -14.80 4.49 -5.72
N SER A 60 -15.59 5.56 -5.60
CA SER A 60 -16.83 5.58 -4.83
C SER A 60 -17.87 4.59 -5.37
N LYS A 61 -18.12 4.58 -6.69
CA LYS A 61 -19.07 3.67 -7.35
C LYS A 61 -18.71 2.19 -7.18
N ASN A 62 -17.42 1.88 -7.06
CA ASN A 62 -16.92 0.52 -6.91
C ASN A 62 -16.64 0.12 -5.45
N LEU A 63 -17.09 0.93 -4.48
CA LEU A 63 -16.93 0.69 -3.05
C LEU A 63 -15.45 0.48 -2.65
N VAL A 64 -14.55 1.23 -3.26
CA VAL A 64 -13.12 1.20 -2.93
C VAL A 64 -12.88 2.00 -1.65
N HIS A 65 -12.19 1.38 -0.70
CA HIS A 65 -11.78 2.05 0.53
C HIS A 65 -10.55 2.92 0.24
N VAL A 66 -10.65 4.21 0.52
CA VAL A 66 -9.59 5.19 0.27
C VAL A 66 -9.05 5.70 1.60
N PHE A 67 -7.74 5.68 1.77
CA PHE A 67 -7.05 6.19 2.96
C PHE A 67 -6.02 7.25 2.59
N SER A 68 -5.94 8.31 3.38
CA SER A 68 -4.78 9.21 3.40
C SER A 68 -3.54 8.44 3.88
N SER A 69 -2.35 8.83 3.40
CA SER A 69 -1.11 8.17 3.82
C SER A 69 -0.86 8.25 5.33
N ASN A 70 -0.54 7.12 5.94
CA ASN A 70 -0.05 7.00 7.32
C ASN A 70 1.41 6.54 7.35
N TYR A 71 2.33 7.47 7.09
CA TYR A 71 3.76 7.15 7.00
C TYR A 71 4.38 6.63 8.31
N HIS A 72 3.80 6.97 9.48
CA HIS A 72 4.23 6.39 10.76
C HIS A 72 3.95 4.88 10.81
N LEU A 73 2.74 4.47 10.42
CA LEU A 73 2.37 3.06 10.31
C LEU A 73 3.24 2.34 9.28
N TYR A 74 3.44 2.95 8.11
CA TYR A 74 4.19 2.31 7.01
C TYR A 74 5.67 2.11 7.38
N GLY A 75 6.28 3.09 8.05
CA GLY A 75 7.65 2.98 8.56
C GLY A 75 7.80 1.88 9.63
N ASP A 76 6.88 1.79 10.58
CA ASP A 76 6.88 0.71 11.59
C ASP A 76 6.77 -0.67 10.94
N MET A 77 5.82 -0.83 10.02
CA MET A 77 5.62 -2.09 9.31
C MET A 77 6.83 -2.47 8.45
N SER A 78 7.45 -1.50 7.78
CA SER A 78 8.68 -1.69 7.00
C SER A 78 9.80 -2.21 7.89
N TRP A 79 10.04 -1.53 9.01
CA TRP A 79 11.08 -1.92 9.96
C TRP A 79 10.89 -3.36 10.45
N ARG A 80 9.65 -3.74 10.77
CA ARG A 80 9.32 -5.11 11.22
C ARG A 80 9.54 -6.17 10.13
N VAL A 81 9.24 -5.85 8.87
CA VAL A 81 9.56 -6.72 7.72
C VAL A 81 11.07 -6.91 7.61
N MET A 82 11.82 -5.81 7.59
CA MET A 82 13.28 -5.87 7.43
C MET A 82 13.96 -6.60 8.60
N GLU A 83 13.50 -6.39 9.84
CA GLU A 83 13.97 -7.14 11.02
C GLU A 83 13.69 -8.65 10.90
N THR A 84 12.57 -9.02 10.30
CA THR A 84 12.26 -10.43 10.04
C THR A 84 13.21 -11.00 9.00
N LEU A 85 13.49 -10.27 7.93
CA LEU A 85 14.44 -10.69 6.90
C LEU A 85 15.86 -10.85 7.45
N ARG A 86 16.32 -9.93 8.31
CA ARG A 86 17.65 -9.99 8.96
C ARG A 86 17.84 -11.21 9.85
N LYS A 87 16.75 -11.78 10.38
CA LYS A 87 16.79 -13.05 11.13
C LYS A 87 16.96 -14.27 10.23
N LEU A 88 16.57 -14.17 8.95
CA LEU A 88 16.64 -15.24 7.98
C LEU A 88 17.93 -15.20 7.15
N SER A 89 18.51 -14.01 6.96
CA SER A 89 19.75 -13.81 6.23
C SER A 89 20.62 -12.75 6.91
N PRO A 90 21.94 -12.97 7.05
CA PRO A 90 22.86 -11.95 7.53
C PRO A 90 23.10 -10.82 6.51
N HIS A 91 22.76 -11.06 5.23
CA HIS A 91 22.90 -10.08 4.15
C HIS A 91 21.51 -9.63 3.72
N VAL A 92 21.08 -8.49 4.28
CA VAL A 92 19.84 -7.79 3.89
C VAL A 92 20.20 -6.35 3.60
N GLU A 93 20.04 -5.94 2.35
CA GLU A 93 20.23 -4.56 1.92
C GLU A 93 18.86 -3.94 1.65
N VAL A 94 18.51 -2.92 2.44
CA VAL A 94 17.22 -2.23 2.30
C VAL A 94 17.30 -1.28 1.11
N TYR A 95 16.47 -1.51 0.09
CA TYR A 95 16.42 -0.69 -1.12
C TYR A 95 15.33 0.38 -1.04
N SER A 96 14.16 0.02 -0.52
CA SER A 96 13.02 0.93 -0.34
C SER A 96 12.25 0.58 0.95
N VAL A 97 11.07 1.19 1.13
CA VAL A 97 10.18 0.90 2.27
C VAL A 97 9.65 -0.54 2.26
N ASP A 98 9.54 -1.16 1.09
CA ASP A 98 8.96 -2.48 0.88
C ASP A 98 9.87 -3.48 0.16
N GLU A 99 11.05 -3.03 -0.30
CA GLU A 99 12.00 -3.83 -1.08
C GLU A 99 13.36 -4.02 -0.37
N SER A 100 13.91 -5.24 -0.46
CA SER A 100 15.28 -5.53 -0.01
C SER A 100 15.97 -6.55 -0.93
N PHE A 101 17.30 -6.50 -1.02
CA PHE A 101 18.09 -7.50 -1.73
C PHE A 101 18.47 -8.69 -0.84
#